data_AF-A0A7K0GVV1-F1
#
_entry.id   AF-A0A7K0GVV1-F1
#
_cell.length_a   1.000
_cell.length_b   1.000
_cell.length_c   1.000
_cell.angle_alpha   90.00
_cell.angle_beta   90.00
_cell.angle_gamma   90.00
#
_symmetry.space_group_name_H-M   'P 1'
#
loop_
_entity.id
_entity.type
_entity.pdbx_description
1 polymer ?
#
loop_
_entity_poly.entity_id
_entity_poly.type
_entity_poly.pdbx_seq_one_letter_code
_entity_poly.pdbx_strand_id
1 'polypeptide(L)'
;MADSRFVKLLSIPKSIYVSVKLLGWGGVKYALKLPIFVRYNCVLNCLDGKVIVKKTPITPKMLSIGFSSTGIFDKKYSRTILEIAGLIELEGPVCFGQGTRLSVGKTGTLSLGAGFSSTAESTFVCVNKMHMGVGTAIGWSAMVMDTDWHSVMNTETGELYQAAGEVYIGDYCWIGTRSLVLKNTLIPNGCILAANSTANKKYNTPNTLLAGTPAIEKKHNVIKSTNGDIQFIEK
;
A
#
# COMPACT_ATOMS: atom_id res chain seq x y z
N MET A 1 19.06 0.65 -4.54
CA MET A 1 19.98 1.70 -5.04
C MET A 1 19.31 3.05 -4.93
N ALA A 2 20.00 4.08 -4.44
CA ALA A 2 19.42 5.42 -4.32
C ALA A 2 19.25 6.07 -5.71
N ASP A 3 18.10 6.67 -5.98
CA ASP A 3 17.89 7.43 -7.21
C ASP A 3 18.84 8.63 -7.31
N SER A 4 19.31 8.90 -8.53
CA SER A 4 20.19 10.02 -8.83
C SER A 4 19.50 11.36 -8.50
N ARG A 5 20.32 12.37 -8.17
CA ARG A 5 19.83 13.74 -7.91
C ARG A 5 19.07 14.30 -9.12
N PHE A 6 19.50 13.95 -10.32
CA PHE A 6 18.85 14.33 -11.58
C PHE A 6 17.42 13.77 -11.68
N VAL A 7 17.21 12.49 -11.35
CA VAL A 7 15.86 11.88 -11.34
C VAL A 7 14.95 12.59 -10.35
N LYS A 8 15.47 12.97 -9.18
CA LYS A 8 14.70 13.72 -8.17
C LYS A 8 14.33 15.12 -8.66
N LEU A 9 15.26 15.81 -9.33
CA LEU A 9 15.02 17.14 -9.92
C LEU A 9 13.91 17.10 -10.99
N LEU A 10 13.99 16.14 -11.92
CA LEU A 10 12.96 15.95 -12.96
C LEU A 10 11.58 15.63 -12.38
N SER A 11 11.53 15.13 -11.14
CA SER A 11 10.29 14.72 -10.49
C SER A 11 9.57 15.87 -9.77
N ILE A 12 10.23 17.03 -9.59
CA ILE A 12 9.66 18.17 -8.87
C ILE A 12 8.38 18.71 -9.53
N PRO A 13 8.33 19.00 -10.85
CA PRO A 13 7.12 19.57 -11.47
C PRO A 13 5.90 18.66 -11.31
N LYS A 14 6.08 17.35 -11.54
CA LYS A 14 5.02 16.36 -11.35
C LYS A 14 4.58 16.25 -9.89
N SER A 15 5.53 16.31 -8.96
CA SER A 15 5.24 16.26 -7.51
C SER A 15 4.44 17.48 -7.04
N ILE A 16 4.74 18.68 -7.54
CA ILE A 16 3.96 19.89 -7.26
C ILE A 16 2.54 19.72 -7.79
N TYR A 17 2.39 19.32 -9.07
CA TYR A 17 1.07 19.11 -9.68
C TYR A 17 0.21 18.13 -8.89
N VAL A 18 0.76 16.95 -8.56
CA VAL A 18 0.05 15.92 -7.79
C VAL A 18 -0.28 16.40 -6.37
N SER A 19 0.66 17.09 -5.70
CA SER A 19 0.44 17.64 -4.36
C SER A 19 -0.72 18.65 -4.35
N VAL A 20 -0.79 19.56 -5.33
CA VAL A 20 -1.89 20.52 -5.45
C VAL A 20 -3.22 19.82 -5.71
N LYS A 21 -3.25 18.86 -6.66
CA LYS A 21 -4.48 18.16 -7.04
C LYS A 21 -5.07 17.33 -5.89
N LEU A 22 -4.25 16.56 -5.18
CA LEU A 22 -4.74 15.61 -4.18
C LEU A 22 -4.92 16.21 -2.77
N LEU A 23 -4.16 17.25 -2.39
CA LEU A 23 -4.28 17.88 -1.06
C LEU A 23 -5.27 19.07 -1.05
N GLY A 24 -5.82 19.45 -2.21
CA GLY A 24 -6.77 20.55 -2.34
C GLY A 24 -6.19 21.92 -1.99
N TRP A 25 -7.04 22.84 -1.49
CA TRP A 25 -6.65 24.23 -1.18
C TRP A 25 -5.56 24.32 -0.09
N GLY A 26 -5.61 23.44 0.91
CA GLY A 26 -4.52 23.27 1.88
C GLY A 26 -3.23 22.81 1.21
N GLY A 27 -3.34 21.98 0.16
CA GLY A 27 -2.26 21.53 -0.70
C GLY A 27 -1.43 22.66 -1.31
N VAL A 28 -2.03 23.77 -1.74
CA VAL A 28 -1.30 24.90 -2.35
C VAL A 28 -0.25 25.45 -1.38
N LYS A 29 -0.61 25.61 -0.10
CA LYS A 29 0.30 26.06 0.96
C LYS A 29 1.47 25.11 1.19
N TYR A 30 1.25 23.80 1.01
CA TYR A 30 2.26 22.78 1.30
C TYR A 30 2.94 22.22 0.06
N ALA A 31 2.48 22.51 -1.16
CA ALA A 31 2.96 21.91 -2.39
C ALA A 31 4.45 22.15 -2.61
N LEU A 32 4.96 23.33 -2.21
CA LEU A 32 6.39 23.65 -2.26
C LEU A 32 7.24 22.82 -1.29
N LYS A 33 6.65 22.28 -0.23
CA LYS A 33 7.31 21.33 0.68
C LYS A 33 7.38 19.92 0.08
N LEU A 34 6.74 19.67 -1.06
CA LEU A 34 6.70 18.37 -1.74
C LEU A 34 6.25 17.21 -0.82
N PRO A 35 5.07 17.32 -0.16
CA PRO A 35 4.56 16.26 0.71
C PRO A 35 4.23 14.98 -0.08
N ILE A 36 3.75 15.11 -1.32
CA ILE A 36 3.59 14.00 -2.24
C ILE A 36 4.70 14.09 -3.29
N PHE A 37 5.64 13.15 -3.24
CA PHE A 37 6.80 13.13 -4.12
C PHE A 37 6.68 11.98 -5.11
N VAL A 38 6.40 12.32 -6.37
CA VAL A 38 6.07 11.37 -7.44
C VAL A 38 7.14 11.39 -8.50
N ARG A 39 7.68 10.21 -8.84
CA ARG A 39 8.72 10.11 -9.86
C ARG A 39 8.23 10.62 -11.22
N TYR A 40 9.11 11.32 -11.93
CA TYR A 40 8.79 12.00 -13.19
C TYR A 40 8.13 11.12 -14.26
N ASN A 41 8.39 9.82 -14.28
CA ASN A 41 7.84 8.89 -15.28
C ASN A 41 6.65 8.06 -14.78
N CYS A 42 6.10 8.35 -13.59
CA CYS A 42 4.83 7.76 -13.16
C CYS A 42 3.71 8.17 -14.12
N VAL A 43 2.86 7.21 -14.48
CA VAL A 43 1.63 7.46 -15.26
C VAL A 43 0.54 7.90 -14.28
N LEU A 44 -0.15 8.99 -14.62
CA LEU A 44 -1.23 9.56 -13.83
C LEU A 44 -2.53 9.36 -14.62
N ASN A 45 -3.29 8.29 -14.31
CA ASN A 45 -4.54 7.99 -14.99
C ASN A 45 -5.70 8.85 -14.47
N CYS A 46 -5.78 9.01 -13.14
CA CYS A 46 -6.82 9.79 -12.48
C CYS A 46 -6.27 10.38 -11.18
N LEU A 47 -6.64 11.63 -10.87
CA LEU A 47 -6.31 12.35 -9.63
C LEU A 47 -7.51 13.17 -9.15
N ASP A 48 -8.71 12.59 -9.24
CA ASP A 48 -9.98 13.25 -8.84
C ASP A 48 -10.30 13.05 -7.36
N GLY A 49 -9.54 12.18 -6.68
CA GLY A 49 -9.67 11.88 -5.27
C GLY A 49 -8.94 12.86 -4.36
N LYS A 50 -8.70 12.42 -3.12
CA LYS A 50 -8.11 13.24 -2.06
C LYS A 50 -7.08 12.47 -1.26
N VAL A 51 -6.05 13.19 -0.81
CA VAL A 51 -5.11 12.72 0.21
C VAL A 51 -5.30 13.56 1.47
N ILE A 52 -5.44 12.91 2.61
CA ILE A 52 -5.49 13.55 3.93
C ILE A 52 -4.27 13.09 4.73
N VAL A 53 -3.57 14.05 5.32
CA VAL A 53 -2.49 13.77 6.28
C VAL A 53 -3.06 13.98 7.69
N LYS A 54 -3.23 12.90 8.45
CA LYS A 54 -3.89 12.93 9.77
C LYS A 54 -3.04 13.61 10.85
N LYS A 55 -1.70 13.56 10.75
CA LYS A 55 -0.77 14.16 11.72
C LYS A 55 0.00 15.33 11.13
N THR A 56 0.08 16.42 11.89
CA THR A 56 0.90 17.61 11.59
C THR A 56 2.22 17.58 12.38
N PRO A 57 3.32 18.20 11.90
CA PRO A 57 3.41 19.03 10.70
C PRO A 57 3.51 18.22 9.39
N ILE A 58 2.99 18.78 8.30
CA ILE A 58 3.21 18.25 6.95
C ILE A 58 4.66 18.52 6.55
N THR A 59 5.43 17.44 6.39
CA THR A 59 6.84 17.47 5.98
C THR A 59 7.01 17.00 4.54
N PRO A 60 8.19 17.17 3.92
CA PRO A 60 8.47 16.61 2.61
C PRO A 60 8.37 15.08 2.57
N LYS A 61 7.89 14.52 1.45
CA LYS A 61 7.80 13.08 1.18
C LYS A 61 6.97 12.27 2.19
N MET A 62 5.87 12.84 2.67
CA MET A 62 4.83 12.08 3.38
C MET A 62 4.32 10.90 2.54
N LEU A 63 4.22 11.08 1.23
CA LEU A 63 3.90 10.02 0.28
C LEU A 63 4.94 10.03 -0.84
N SER A 64 5.84 9.05 -0.84
CA SER A 64 6.84 8.85 -1.89
C SER A 64 6.37 7.76 -2.86
N ILE A 65 6.40 8.05 -4.16
CA ILE A 65 5.90 7.16 -5.21
C ILE A 65 6.94 6.99 -6.31
N GLY A 66 7.34 5.76 -6.57
CA GLY A 66 8.14 5.36 -7.74
C GLY A 66 9.66 5.41 -7.57
N PHE A 67 10.19 5.70 -6.37
CA PHE A 67 11.64 5.84 -6.12
C PHE A 67 12.29 4.60 -5.47
N SER A 68 11.56 3.81 -4.68
CA SER A 68 12.10 2.57 -4.09
C SER A 68 12.22 1.45 -5.13
N SER A 69 13.24 0.61 -5.00
CA SER A 69 13.72 -0.22 -6.09
C SER A 69 14.63 -1.35 -5.63
N THR A 70 14.40 -2.56 -6.13
CA THR A 70 15.40 -3.63 -6.22
C THR A 70 16.10 -3.53 -7.58
N GLY A 71 17.39 -3.88 -7.64
CA GLY A 71 18.21 -3.76 -8.85
C GLY A 71 17.82 -4.70 -10.00
N ILE A 72 16.69 -5.40 -9.88
CA ILE A 72 16.20 -6.40 -10.82
C ILE A 72 15.02 -5.91 -11.69
N PHE A 73 14.53 -4.68 -11.49
CA PHE A 73 13.43 -4.13 -12.30
C PHE A 73 13.86 -2.91 -13.11
N ASP A 74 13.41 -2.87 -14.36
CA ASP A 74 13.65 -1.74 -15.26
C ASP A 74 12.68 -0.59 -14.96
N LYS A 75 13.22 0.45 -14.34
CA LYS A 75 12.51 1.69 -14.02
C LYS A 75 11.87 2.41 -15.21
N LYS A 76 12.32 2.17 -16.45
CA LYS A 76 11.82 2.82 -17.67
C LYS A 76 10.54 2.13 -18.15
N TYR A 77 10.51 0.80 -18.15
CA TYR A 77 9.38 0.02 -18.68
C TYR A 77 8.41 -0.44 -17.58
N SER A 78 8.88 -0.72 -16.37
CA SER A 78 8.05 -0.99 -15.19
C SER A 78 7.60 0.31 -14.53
N ARG A 79 6.78 1.09 -15.25
CA ARG A 79 6.28 2.39 -14.76
C ARG A 79 5.26 2.18 -13.65
N THR A 80 5.34 3.02 -12.63
CA THR A 80 4.30 3.16 -11.62
C THR A 80 3.07 3.84 -12.22
N ILE A 81 1.87 3.34 -11.93
CA ILE A 81 0.59 3.86 -12.41
C ILE A 81 -0.26 4.28 -11.22
N LEU A 82 -0.81 5.50 -11.28
CA LEU A 82 -1.68 6.06 -10.25
C LEU A 82 -3.07 6.35 -10.81
N GLU A 83 -4.08 5.77 -10.19
CA GLU A 83 -5.49 6.06 -10.38
C GLU A 83 -6.10 6.33 -9.00
N ILE A 84 -6.26 7.61 -8.64
CA ILE A 84 -6.69 8.03 -7.31
C ILE A 84 -7.97 8.85 -7.48
N ALA A 85 -9.11 8.19 -7.35
CA ALA A 85 -10.44 8.78 -7.39
C ALA A 85 -11.12 8.84 -6.01
N GLY A 86 -10.69 8.00 -5.07
CA GLY A 86 -11.19 7.97 -3.68
C GLY A 86 -10.30 8.69 -2.69
N LEU A 87 -10.30 8.20 -1.45
CA LEU A 87 -9.57 8.79 -0.33
C LEU A 87 -8.31 7.98 0.02
N ILE A 88 -7.18 8.66 0.17
CA ILE A 88 -5.97 8.14 0.81
C ILE A 88 -5.74 8.88 2.12
N GLU A 89 -5.57 8.16 3.22
CA GLU A 89 -5.26 8.71 4.52
C GLU A 89 -3.84 8.33 4.93
N LEU A 90 -3.04 9.31 5.32
CA LEU A 90 -1.66 9.15 5.72
C LEU A 90 -1.50 9.47 7.21
N GLU A 91 -0.98 8.51 7.98
CA GLU A 91 -0.64 8.72 9.39
C GLU A 91 0.82 9.13 9.61
N GLY A 92 1.65 9.01 8.57
CA GLY A 92 3.06 9.38 8.58
C GLY A 92 3.70 9.23 7.19
N PRO A 93 5.03 9.25 7.10
CA PRO A 93 5.74 8.99 5.84
C PRO A 93 5.52 7.58 5.35
N VAL A 94 5.17 7.43 4.07
CA VAL A 94 4.93 6.14 3.41
C VAL A 94 5.58 6.09 2.03
N CYS A 95 5.86 4.88 1.53
CA CYS A 95 6.54 4.70 0.25
C CYS A 95 5.92 3.60 -0.59
N PHE A 96 5.58 3.92 -1.84
CA PHE A 96 5.34 2.96 -2.90
C PHE A 96 6.52 2.95 -3.86
N GLY A 97 7.09 1.77 -4.10
CA GLY A 97 8.20 1.57 -5.00
C GLY A 97 7.88 1.78 -6.48
N GLN A 98 8.92 1.60 -7.29
CA GLN A 98 8.82 1.57 -8.75
C GLN A 98 7.87 0.47 -9.22
N GLY A 99 7.19 0.70 -10.34
CA GLY A 99 6.28 -0.29 -10.95
C GLY A 99 5.01 -0.57 -10.17
N THR A 100 4.78 0.09 -9.02
CA THR A 100 3.52 -0.03 -8.28
C THR A 100 2.34 0.37 -9.14
N ARG A 101 1.24 -0.38 -9.06
CA ARG A 101 -0.05 -0.02 -9.64
C ARG A 101 -1.00 0.27 -8.50
N LEU A 102 -1.43 1.51 -8.37
CA LEU A 102 -2.32 1.94 -7.29
C LEU A 102 -3.62 2.45 -7.90
N SER A 103 -4.70 1.72 -7.64
CA SER A 103 -6.07 2.12 -7.97
C SER A 103 -6.88 2.28 -6.68
N VAL A 104 -7.32 3.50 -6.42
CA VAL A 104 -8.24 3.85 -5.33
C VAL A 104 -9.50 4.41 -5.98
N GLY A 105 -10.53 3.58 -6.10
CA GLY A 105 -11.82 3.93 -6.70
C GLY A 105 -12.57 4.98 -5.91
N LYS A 106 -13.61 5.58 -6.50
CA LYS A 106 -14.35 6.73 -5.92
C LYS A 106 -14.87 6.51 -4.50
N THR A 107 -15.29 5.28 -4.19
CA THR A 107 -15.79 4.87 -2.88
C THR A 107 -14.70 4.28 -1.98
N GLY A 108 -13.51 4.05 -2.53
CA GLY A 108 -12.38 3.43 -1.85
C GLY A 108 -11.73 4.37 -0.84
N THR A 109 -11.42 3.81 0.34
CA THR A 109 -10.57 4.46 1.35
C THR A 109 -9.35 3.60 1.64
N LEU A 110 -8.17 4.14 1.33
CA LEU A 110 -6.88 3.52 1.64
C LEU A 110 -6.21 4.25 2.81
N SER A 111 -6.14 3.61 3.97
CA SER A 111 -5.46 4.14 5.16
C SER A 111 -4.06 3.54 5.29
N LEU A 112 -3.05 4.39 5.41
CA LEU A 112 -1.63 4.01 5.46
C LEU A 112 -0.96 4.51 6.74
N GLY A 113 -0.50 3.56 7.55
CA GLY A 113 0.26 3.77 8.77
C GLY A 113 1.67 4.33 8.50
N ALA A 114 2.21 5.03 9.48
CA ALA A 114 3.56 5.61 9.39
C ALA A 114 4.61 4.51 9.13
N GLY A 115 5.54 4.76 8.19
CA GLY A 115 6.58 3.79 7.84
C GLY A 115 6.11 2.65 6.93
N PHE A 116 4.84 2.64 6.48
CA PHE A 116 4.40 1.69 5.47
C PHE A 116 5.28 1.76 4.21
N SER A 117 5.69 0.61 3.70
CA SER A 117 6.50 0.52 2.50
C SER A 117 6.11 -0.64 1.58
N SER A 118 6.00 -0.36 0.28
CA SER A 118 5.92 -1.36 -0.77
C SER A 118 7.16 -1.29 -1.64
N THR A 119 7.82 -2.44 -1.84
CA THR A 119 9.18 -2.48 -2.39
C THR A 119 9.22 -2.13 -3.88
N ALA A 120 8.48 -2.87 -4.71
CA ALA A 120 8.40 -2.65 -6.16
C ALA A 120 7.28 -3.51 -6.80
N GLU A 121 6.73 -3.08 -7.92
CA GLU A 121 5.81 -3.85 -8.80
C GLU A 121 4.53 -4.42 -8.18
N SER A 122 4.23 -4.10 -6.93
CA SER A 122 3.01 -4.55 -6.27
C SER A 122 1.78 -3.77 -6.75
N THR A 123 0.62 -4.43 -6.73
CA THR A 123 -0.65 -3.90 -7.20
C THR A 123 -1.62 -3.76 -6.04
N PHE A 124 -2.29 -2.61 -5.97
CA PHE A 124 -3.26 -2.27 -4.94
C PHE A 124 -4.54 -1.82 -5.62
N VAL A 125 -5.65 -2.50 -5.31
CA VAL A 125 -6.99 -2.19 -5.83
C VAL A 125 -7.90 -1.98 -4.63
N CYS A 126 -8.26 -0.73 -4.37
CA CYS A 126 -9.13 -0.35 -3.26
C CYS A 126 -10.38 0.34 -3.78
N VAL A 127 -11.53 -0.32 -3.67
CA VAL A 127 -12.85 0.22 -4.04
C VAL A 127 -13.78 0.33 -2.83
N ASN A 128 -13.46 -0.30 -1.70
CA ASN A 128 -14.20 -0.22 -0.45
C ASN A 128 -13.31 0.37 0.65
N LYS A 129 -12.54 -0.47 1.35
CA LYS A 129 -11.70 -0.03 2.46
C LYS A 129 -10.50 -0.95 2.62
N MET A 130 -9.32 -0.36 2.62
CA MET A 130 -8.04 -1.06 2.75
C MET A 130 -7.18 -0.35 3.79
N HIS A 131 -6.71 -1.09 4.79
CA HIS A 131 -5.84 -0.59 5.85
C HIS A 131 -4.48 -1.29 5.82
N MET A 132 -3.42 -0.49 5.88
CA MET A 132 -2.03 -0.94 6.02
C MET A 132 -1.44 -0.33 7.29
N GLY A 133 -1.12 -1.16 8.28
CA GLY A 133 -0.62 -0.71 9.57
C GLY A 133 0.77 -0.05 9.54
N VAL A 134 1.16 0.47 10.69
CA VAL A 134 2.45 1.13 10.96
C VAL A 134 3.60 0.16 10.70
N GLY A 135 4.66 0.62 10.03
CA GLY A 135 5.87 -0.17 9.79
C GLY A 135 5.68 -1.42 8.92
N THR A 136 4.49 -1.62 8.35
CA THR A 136 4.20 -2.78 7.48
C THR A 136 4.97 -2.68 6.17
N ALA A 137 5.58 -3.80 5.79
CA ALA A 137 6.37 -3.91 4.59
C ALA A 137 5.76 -4.92 3.62
N ILE A 138 5.65 -4.53 2.36
CA ILE A 138 5.24 -5.40 1.27
C ILE A 138 6.44 -5.62 0.35
N GLY A 139 6.72 -6.88 0.05
CA GLY A 139 7.70 -7.31 -0.94
C GLY A 139 7.35 -6.83 -2.35
N TRP A 140 7.88 -7.52 -3.36
CA TRP A 140 7.62 -7.15 -4.74
C TRP A 140 6.57 -8.03 -5.41
N SER A 141 5.91 -7.47 -6.43
CA SER A 141 4.91 -8.16 -7.26
C SER A 141 3.77 -8.79 -6.44
N ALA A 142 3.45 -8.27 -5.26
CA ALA A 142 2.29 -8.68 -4.48
C ALA A 142 1.01 -8.03 -5.04
N MET A 143 -0.15 -8.62 -4.77
CA MET A 143 -1.44 -8.03 -5.09
C MET A 143 -2.29 -7.95 -3.83
N VAL A 144 -2.81 -6.76 -3.56
CA VAL A 144 -3.79 -6.51 -2.50
C VAL A 144 -5.04 -5.94 -3.16
N MET A 145 -6.18 -6.61 -2.99
CA MET A 145 -7.45 -6.16 -3.56
C MET A 145 -8.62 -6.41 -2.62
N ASP A 146 -9.49 -5.43 -2.49
CA ASP A 146 -10.67 -5.46 -1.61
C ASP A 146 -11.99 -5.72 -2.40
N THR A 147 -11.87 -6.24 -3.62
CA THR A 147 -13.00 -6.50 -4.53
C THR A 147 -12.72 -7.64 -5.48
N ASP A 148 -13.76 -8.39 -5.85
CA ASP A 148 -13.75 -9.35 -6.96
C ASP A 148 -14.32 -8.77 -8.26
N TRP A 149 -14.65 -7.47 -8.26
CA TRP A 149 -15.35 -6.71 -9.32
C TRP A 149 -16.79 -7.13 -9.59
N HIS A 150 -17.11 -8.41 -9.46
CA HIS A 150 -18.44 -8.95 -9.73
C HIS A 150 -19.04 -9.57 -8.47
N SER A 151 -20.31 -9.25 -8.22
CA SER A 151 -21.09 -9.94 -7.19
C SER A 151 -21.49 -11.32 -7.69
N VAL A 152 -21.67 -12.26 -6.77
CA VAL A 152 -22.12 -13.63 -7.08
C VAL A 152 -23.39 -13.95 -6.32
N MET A 153 -24.26 -14.79 -6.88
CA MET A 153 -25.57 -15.10 -6.31
C MET A 153 -25.63 -16.57 -5.89
N ASN A 154 -26.21 -16.83 -4.73
CA ASN A 154 -26.58 -18.17 -4.30
C ASN A 154 -27.73 -18.69 -5.17
N THR A 155 -27.52 -19.80 -5.86
CA THR A 155 -28.50 -20.35 -6.80
C THR A 155 -29.70 -21.00 -6.13
N GLU A 156 -29.62 -21.33 -4.85
CA GLU A 156 -30.70 -21.96 -4.07
C GLU A 156 -31.52 -20.92 -3.30
N THR A 157 -30.85 -19.96 -2.65
CA THR A 157 -31.51 -18.96 -1.78
C THR A 157 -31.77 -17.63 -2.48
N GLY A 158 -31.12 -17.35 -3.61
CA GLY A 158 -31.14 -16.05 -4.27
C GLY A 158 -30.31 -14.96 -3.57
N GLU A 159 -29.59 -15.30 -2.50
CA GLU A 159 -28.74 -14.36 -1.76
C GLU A 159 -27.61 -13.80 -2.65
N LEU A 160 -27.43 -12.48 -2.66
CA LEU A 160 -26.36 -11.82 -3.40
C LEU A 160 -25.15 -11.55 -2.49
N TYR A 161 -24.03 -12.18 -2.80
CA TYR A 161 -22.74 -11.92 -2.15
C TYR A 161 -22.04 -10.74 -2.80
N GLN A 162 -21.64 -9.77 -1.97
CA GLN A 162 -21.04 -8.52 -2.42
C GLN A 162 -19.68 -8.73 -3.09
N ALA A 163 -19.44 -8.00 -4.18
CA ALA A 163 -18.17 -7.99 -4.88
C ALA A 163 -17.02 -7.47 -3.99
N ALA A 164 -17.29 -6.44 -3.18
CA ALA A 164 -16.30 -5.75 -2.37
C ALA A 164 -16.39 -6.11 -0.87
N GLY A 165 -15.26 -6.04 -0.17
CA GLY A 165 -15.13 -6.36 1.24
C GLY A 165 -13.79 -5.91 1.80
N GLU A 166 -13.73 -5.53 3.08
CA GLU A 166 -12.56 -4.83 3.63
C GLU A 166 -11.28 -5.67 3.62
N VAL A 167 -10.12 -5.03 3.46
CA VAL A 167 -8.80 -5.62 3.71
C VAL A 167 -8.13 -4.89 4.85
N TYR A 168 -7.70 -5.64 5.86
CA TYR A 168 -6.98 -5.10 7.02
C TYR A 168 -5.65 -5.84 7.20
N ILE A 169 -4.54 -5.11 7.07
CA ILE A 169 -3.21 -5.60 7.43
C ILE A 169 -2.73 -4.78 8.62
N GLY A 170 -2.51 -5.43 9.75
CA GLY A 170 -2.08 -4.80 11.00
C GLY A 170 -0.66 -4.23 10.95
N ASP A 171 -0.19 -3.79 12.11
CA ASP A 171 1.12 -3.16 12.26
C ASP A 171 2.24 -4.17 12.13
N TYR A 172 3.39 -3.71 11.62
CA TYR A 172 4.65 -4.44 11.53
C TYR A 172 4.53 -5.79 10.80
N CYS A 173 3.56 -5.90 9.90
CA CYS A 173 3.40 -7.08 9.08
C CYS A 173 4.44 -7.12 7.97
N TRP A 174 4.76 -8.33 7.51
CA TRP A 174 5.57 -8.51 6.31
C TRP A 174 4.85 -9.38 5.29
N ILE A 175 4.47 -8.77 4.18
CA ILE A 175 3.84 -9.46 3.06
C ILE A 175 4.90 -9.86 2.04
N GLY A 176 5.07 -11.17 1.88
CA GLY A 176 6.04 -11.76 0.99
C GLY A 176 5.80 -11.41 -0.48
N THR A 177 6.86 -11.56 -1.25
CA THR A 177 6.85 -11.39 -2.71
C THR A 177 5.83 -12.30 -3.37
N ARG A 178 5.15 -11.80 -4.41
CA ARG A 178 4.13 -12.55 -5.20
C ARG A 178 2.95 -13.09 -4.40
N SER A 179 2.73 -12.58 -3.19
CA SER A 179 1.58 -12.98 -2.39
C SER A 179 0.31 -12.25 -2.79
N LEU A 180 -0.84 -12.89 -2.55
CA LEU A 180 -2.18 -12.35 -2.77
C LEU A 180 -2.84 -12.06 -1.43
N VAL A 181 -3.46 -10.90 -1.29
CA VAL A 181 -4.31 -10.51 -0.17
C VAL A 181 -5.65 -10.06 -0.73
N LEU A 182 -6.70 -10.86 -0.50
CA LEU A 182 -8.02 -10.68 -1.12
C LEU A 182 -9.02 -10.04 -0.15
N LYS A 183 -10.19 -9.65 -0.67
CA LYS A 183 -11.28 -9.05 0.11
C LYS A 183 -11.62 -9.88 1.35
N ASN A 184 -12.12 -9.21 2.39
CA ASN A 184 -12.47 -9.80 3.69
C ASN A 184 -11.28 -10.43 4.46
N THR A 185 -10.05 -10.08 4.10
CA THR A 185 -8.85 -10.52 4.80
C THR A 185 -8.53 -9.62 5.99
N LEU A 186 -8.19 -10.24 7.13
CA LEU A 186 -7.60 -9.57 8.29
C LEU A 186 -6.30 -10.29 8.65
N ILE A 187 -5.17 -9.59 8.59
CA ILE A 187 -3.85 -10.07 9.03
C ILE A 187 -3.50 -9.33 10.33
N PRO A 188 -3.39 -10.02 11.48
CA PRO A 188 -3.01 -9.42 12.76
C PRO A 188 -1.59 -8.84 12.78
N ASN A 189 -1.30 -8.04 13.80
CA ASN A 189 -0.01 -7.39 13.98
C ASN A 189 1.16 -8.39 14.01
N GLY A 190 2.30 -7.98 13.46
CA GLY A 190 3.56 -8.73 13.46
C GLY A 190 3.56 -9.98 12.56
N CYS A 191 2.46 -10.28 11.87
CA CYS A 191 2.35 -11.46 11.03
C CYS A 191 3.21 -11.36 9.76
N ILE A 192 3.72 -12.50 9.33
CA ILE A 192 4.46 -12.65 8.08
C ILE A 192 3.61 -13.50 7.14
N LEU A 193 3.23 -12.96 5.98
CA LEU A 193 2.68 -13.78 4.90
C LEU A 193 3.86 -14.22 4.02
N ALA A 194 4.16 -15.51 3.98
CA ALA A 194 5.24 -16.06 3.18
C ALA A 194 5.05 -15.71 1.69
N ALA A 195 6.16 -15.74 0.94
CA ALA A 195 6.12 -15.51 -0.50
C ALA A 195 5.16 -16.49 -1.21
N ASN A 196 4.54 -16.05 -2.30
CA ASN A 196 3.64 -16.85 -3.12
C ASN A 196 2.49 -17.51 -2.33
N SER A 197 1.98 -16.82 -1.31
CA SER A 197 0.87 -17.28 -0.46
C SER A 197 -0.39 -16.43 -0.66
N THR A 198 -1.55 -16.99 -0.37
CA THR A 198 -2.86 -16.31 -0.55
C THR A 198 -3.58 -16.16 0.78
N ALA A 199 -3.75 -14.92 1.24
CA ALA A 199 -4.58 -14.56 2.37
C ALA A 199 -5.98 -14.18 1.85
N ASN A 200 -7.01 -14.89 2.31
CA ASN A 200 -8.39 -14.77 1.81
C ASN A 200 -9.45 -14.88 2.93
N LYS A 201 -9.04 -14.68 4.19
CA LYS A 201 -9.89 -14.77 5.36
C LYS A 201 -9.32 -13.96 6.53
N LYS A 202 -10.06 -13.91 7.63
CA LYS A 202 -9.58 -13.34 8.88
C LYS A 202 -8.67 -14.35 9.61
N TYR A 203 -7.46 -13.92 9.91
CA TYR A 203 -6.53 -14.59 10.81
C TYR A 203 -6.63 -13.94 12.19
N ASN A 204 -6.41 -14.71 13.25
CA ASN A 204 -6.67 -14.24 14.61
C ASN A 204 -5.40 -14.15 15.48
N THR A 205 -4.32 -14.81 15.06
CA THR A 205 -3.11 -14.94 15.88
C THR A 205 -2.04 -13.96 15.43
N PRO A 206 -1.64 -12.97 16.27
CA PRO A 206 -0.50 -12.09 16.00
C PRO A 206 0.83 -12.85 15.91
N ASN A 207 1.87 -12.18 15.41
CA ASN A 207 3.25 -12.69 15.40
C ASN A 207 3.36 -14.10 14.81
N THR A 208 2.64 -14.34 13.71
CA THR A 208 2.49 -15.67 13.12
C THR A 208 2.94 -15.64 11.66
N LEU A 209 3.71 -16.66 11.29
CA LEU A 209 4.02 -16.97 9.90
C LEU A 209 2.84 -17.69 9.26
N LEU A 210 2.25 -17.06 8.26
CA LEU A 210 1.19 -17.57 7.41
C LEU A 210 1.81 -18.02 6.08
N ALA A 211 1.50 -19.23 5.61
CA ALA A 211 1.98 -19.70 4.30
C ALA A 211 1.03 -20.68 3.61
N GLY A 212 1.04 -20.65 2.28
CA GLY A 212 0.25 -21.54 1.42
C GLY A 212 -0.84 -20.82 0.63
N THR A 213 -1.59 -21.58 -0.17
CA THR A 213 -2.73 -21.09 -0.96
C THR A 213 -3.89 -22.09 -0.81
N PRO A 214 -4.89 -21.81 0.04
CA PRO A 214 -4.96 -20.67 0.97
C PRO A 214 -3.92 -20.75 2.09
N ALA A 215 -3.51 -19.59 2.62
CA ALA A 215 -2.49 -19.53 3.66
C ALA A 215 -3.04 -20.03 5.01
N ILE A 216 -2.22 -20.80 5.70
CA ILE A 216 -2.47 -21.31 7.06
C ILE A 216 -1.32 -20.93 7.99
N GLU A 217 -1.58 -20.95 9.30
CA GLU A 217 -0.55 -20.73 10.31
C GLU A 217 0.51 -21.85 10.24
N LYS A 218 1.77 -21.46 10.17
CA LYS A 218 2.92 -22.39 10.09
C LYS A 218 3.84 -22.30 11.29
N LYS A 219 3.99 -21.11 11.86
CA LYS A 219 4.86 -20.87 13.00
C LYS A 219 4.36 -19.67 13.79
N HIS A 220 4.31 -19.81 15.11
CA HIS A 220 3.91 -18.77 16.04
C HIS A 220 5.14 -18.11 16.68
N ASN A 221 4.92 -16.96 17.32
CA ASN A 221 5.95 -16.20 18.04
C ASN A 221 7.14 -15.82 17.13
N VAL A 222 6.83 -15.43 15.89
CA VAL A 222 7.81 -15.00 14.90
C VAL A 222 7.39 -13.67 14.27
N ILE A 223 8.33 -12.74 14.23
CA ILE A 223 8.18 -11.43 13.60
C ILE A 223 9.33 -11.21 12.62
N LYS A 224 9.15 -10.28 11.69
CA LYS A 224 10.24 -9.84 10.82
C LYS A 224 11.28 -9.10 11.66
N SER A 225 12.54 -9.53 11.62
CA SER A 225 13.64 -8.78 12.22
C SER A 225 13.99 -7.55 11.37
N THR A 226 14.20 -6.41 12.03
CA THR A 226 14.73 -5.18 11.43
C THR A 226 16.09 -4.92 12.05
N ASN A 227 17.18 -5.04 11.27
CA ASN A 227 18.58 -4.72 11.62
C ASN A 227 18.86 -4.41 13.10
N GLY A 228 18.79 -5.44 13.96
CA GLY A 228 19.25 -5.37 15.36
C GLY A 228 18.31 -4.75 16.39
N ASP A 229 17.31 -3.97 16.01
CA ASP A 229 16.44 -3.30 16.99
C ASP A 229 15.16 -4.11 17.25
N ILE A 230 15.21 -4.88 18.32
CA ILE A 230 14.05 -5.49 18.96
C ILE A 230 13.24 -4.36 19.62
N GLN A 231 12.43 -3.62 18.85
CA GLN A 231 11.48 -2.65 19.43
C GLN A 231 10.12 -3.28 19.81
N PHE A 232 9.98 -4.60 19.67
CA PHE A 232 8.70 -5.31 19.91
C PHE A 232 8.74 -6.31 21.07
N ILE A 233 9.81 -6.32 21.85
CA ILE A 233 9.90 -7.10 23.09
C ILE A 233 10.09 -6.14 24.26
N GLU A 234 9.16 -5.23 24.47
CA GLU A 234 8.86 -4.76 25.82
C GLU A 234 7.34 -4.74 26.00
N LYS A 235 6.92 -5.34 27.11
CA LYS A 235 5.54 -5.55 27.55
C LYS A 235 4.85 -4.23 27.88
#